data_AF-A0AAN8KR94-F1
#
_entry.id   AF-A0AAN8KR94-F1
#
_cell.length_a   1.000
_cell.length_b   1.000
_cell.length_c   1.000
_cell.angle_alpha   90.00
_cell.angle_beta   90.00
_cell.angle_gamma   90.00
#
_symmetry.space_group_name_H-M   'P 1'
#
loop_
_entity.id
_entity.type
_entity.pdbx_description
1 polymer ?
#
loop_
_entity_poly.entity_id
_entity_poly.type
_entity_poly.pdbx_seq_one_letter_code
_entity_poly.pdbx_strand_id
1 'polypeptide(L)'
;MKSKSLLRTMASDELARKLQPRMAAEQVPLFNPCAPEETPVKPSDPVPEPQEKEVVVVVNDATSELTAKLTRRLDINDGNAAPKQAKVFNPYTEFKEFSRKQIKDMENIFKRFDGGKDGFIDLMELKLMMEKLGAPQTHLGLKNMIKEVDEDFDGKLSYREFLLIFRRAAAGELQEESGLIALARLSEIDVSTEGVMGARDFFEAKVQALKVGSKFEAEIREEQEEQKRQALDMKQRRAAFKELQSAFCS
;
A
#
# COMPACT_ATOMS: atom_id res chain seq x y z
N MET A 1 -13.76 -12.87 46.59
CA MET A 1 -13.92 -13.43 45.24
C MET A 1 -15.39 -13.77 45.03
N LYS A 2 -16.11 -13.10 44.11
CA LYS A 2 -17.35 -13.56 43.41
C LYS A 2 -18.12 -12.35 42.86
N SER A 3 -17.67 -11.80 41.74
CA SER A 3 -18.46 -10.80 40.99
C SER A 3 -17.93 -10.59 39.56
N LYS A 4 -17.80 -11.69 38.80
CA LYS A 4 -17.59 -11.65 37.33
C LYS A 4 -18.40 -12.70 36.55
N SER A 5 -19.36 -13.39 37.17
CA SER A 5 -20.08 -14.51 36.53
C SER A 5 -21.46 -14.17 35.94
N LEU A 6 -21.94 -12.92 36.04
CA LEU A 6 -23.33 -12.60 35.71
C LEU A 6 -23.56 -11.92 34.34
N LEU A 7 -22.51 -11.55 33.60
CA LEU A 7 -22.66 -10.85 32.31
C LEU A 7 -22.57 -11.76 31.07
N ARG A 8 -22.31 -13.06 31.24
CA ARG A 8 -22.14 -14.00 30.11
C ARG A 8 -23.42 -14.76 29.72
N THR A 9 -24.51 -14.65 30.49
CA THR A 9 -25.73 -15.44 30.28
C THR A 9 -26.84 -14.73 29.52
N MET A 10 -26.87 -13.38 29.51
CA MET A 10 -27.98 -12.63 28.89
C MET A 10 -27.92 -12.56 27.35
N ALA A 11 -26.76 -12.81 26.72
CA ALA A 11 -26.62 -12.73 25.26
C ALA A 11 -27.05 -14.00 24.52
N SER A 12 -27.13 -15.16 25.21
CA SER A 12 -27.50 -16.44 24.59
C SER A 12 -29.01 -16.66 24.54
N ASP A 13 -29.75 -16.16 25.52
CA ASP A 13 -31.22 -16.32 25.57
C ASP A 13 -31.95 -15.46 24.54
N GLU A 14 -31.40 -14.30 24.18
CA GLU A 14 -31.98 -13.42 23.15
C GLU A 14 -31.85 -14.01 21.74
N LEU A 15 -30.77 -14.74 21.49
CA LEU A 15 -30.52 -15.50 20.25
C LEU A 15 -31.45 -16.70 20.13
N ALA A 16 -31.71 -17.43 21.23
CA ALA A 16 -32.61 -18.57 21.24
C ALA A 16 -34.07 -18.19 20.91
N ARG A 17 -34.54 -17.02 21.37
CA ARG A 17 -35.90 -16.53 21.08
C ARG A 17 -36.10 -16.09 19.63
N LYS A 18 -35.05 -15.59 18.96
CA LYS A 18 -35.10 -15.18 17.55
C LYS A 18 -35.10 -16.36 16.55
N LEU A 19 -34.79 -17.58 17.01
CA LEU A 19 -34.76 -18.79 16.18
C LEU A 19 -36.08 -19.57 16.18
N GLN A 20 -36.97 -19.35 17.16
CA GLN A 20 -38.22 -20.10 17.32
C GLN A 20 -39.26 -19.90 16.19
N PRO A 21 -39.40 -18.73 15.51
CA PRO A 21 -40.44 -18.57 14.50
C PRO A 21 -40.22 -19.37 13.20
N ARG A 22 -39.00 -19.90 12.97
CA ARG A 22 -38.67 -20.63 11.73
C ARG A 22 -38.90 -22.14 11.81
N MET A 23 -39.07 -22.70 13.01
CA MET A 23 -39.28 -24.14 13.20
C MET A 23 -40.75 -24.57 13.07
N ALA A 24 -41.70 -23.60 13.01
CA ALA A 24 -43.13 -23.87 12.99
C ALA A 24 -43.75 -23.93 11.57
N ALA A 25 -42.97 -23.71 10.52
CA ALA A 25 -43.45 -23.66 9.13
C ALA A 25 -43.03 -24.91 8.34
N GLU A 26 -43.29 -26.10 8.88
CA GLU A 26 -43.30 -27.34 8.08
C GLU A 26 -44.22 -28.37 8.75
N GLN A 27 -45.53 -28.13 8.68
CA GLN A 27 -46.55 -29.16 8.88
C GLN A 27 -47.22 -29.41 7.54
N VAL A 28 -46.65 -30.34 6.78
CA VAL A 28 -47.37 -31.04 5.71
C VAL A 28 -48.17 -32.16 6.40
N PRO A 29 -49.49 -32.26 6.23
CA PRO A 29 -50.27 -33.25 6.98
C PRO A 29 -50.00 -34.65 6.43
N LEU A 30 -49.56 -35.56 7.32
CA LEU A 30 -49.63 -37.00 7.11
C LEU A 30 -51.11 -37.41 6.99
N PHE A 31 -51.50 -37.98 5.85
CA PHE A 31 -52.71 -38.79 5.73
C PHE A 31 -52.35 -40.24 6.11
N ASN A 32 -53.09 -40.81 7.05
CA ASN A 32 -52.89 -42.14 7.63
C ASN A 32 -54.05 -43.08 7.20
N PRO A 33 -54.09 -44.37 7.58
CA PRO A 33 -53.74 -45.54 6.77
C PRO A 33 -54.95 -46.40 6.37
N CYS A 34 -54.78 -47.32 5.41
CA CYS A 34 -55.71 -48.44 5.20
C CYS A 34 -54.93 -49.75 5.07
N ALA A 35 -55.33 -50.76 5.84
CA ALA A 35 -54.75 -52.09 5.93
C ALA A 35 -55.41 -53.06 4.92
N PRO A 36 -55.17 -54.39 4.99
CA PRO A 36 -54.36 -55.16 4.05
C PRO A 36 -55.20 -56.04 3.10
N GLU A 37 -54.61 -56.46 1.98
CA GLU A 37 -55.08 -57.64 1.24
C GLU A 37 -53.92 -58.60 0.97
N GLU A 38 -54.17 -59.87 1.27
CA GLU A 38 -53.25 -60.99 1.21
C GLU A 38 -53.13 -61.60 -0.21
N THR A 39 -52.19 -62.54 -0.31
CA THR A 39 -52.09 -63.70 -1.22
C THR A 39 -51.00 -63.61 -2.32
N PRO A 40 -50.46 -64.76 -2.82
CA PRO A 40 -49.31 -65.41 -2.18
C PRO A 40 -48.29 -65.98 -3.20
N VAL A 41 -46.97 -65.84 -3.03
CA VAL A 41 -46.03 -66.71 -3.79
C VAL A 41 -44.83 -67.17 -2.95
N LYS A 42 -44.56 -68.48 -3.10
CA LYS A 42 -43.78 -69.45 -2.32
C LYS A 42 -42.23 -69.33 -2.37
N PRO A 43 -41.50 -70.09 -1.52
CA PRO A 43 -40.09 -69.90 -1.16
C PRO A 43 -39.09 -70.87 -1.83
N SER A 44 -37.83 -70.43 -1.99
CA SER A 44 -36.56 -71.19 -2.17
C SER A 44 -35.55 -70.22 -2.81
N ASP A 45 -34.32 -69.91 -2.37
CA ASP A 45 -33.26 -70.57 -1.58
C ASP A 45 -32.20 -69.47 -1.16
N PRO A 46 -31.12 -69.78 -0.38
CA PRO A 46 -30.47 -68.82 0.54
C PRO A 46 -29.15 -68.13 0.08
N VAL A 47 -28.90 -66.93 0.65
CA VAL A 47 -27.59 -66.23 0.95
C VAL A 47 -26.82 -65.67 -0.28
N PRO A 48 -26.18 -64.45 -0.27
CA PRO A 48 -25.33 -63.88 0.79
C PRO A 48 -25.49 -62.39 1.16
N GLU A 49 -24.85 -62.03 2.29
CA GLU A 49 -24.67 -60.69 2.86
C GLU A 49 -24.29 -59.59 1.84
N PRO A 50 -24.84 -58.36 1.95
CA PRO A 50 -24.27 -57.19 1.33
C PRO A 50 -23.46 -56.36 2.34
N GLN A 51 -22.17 -56.27 2.01
CA GLN A 51 -21.13 -55.39 2.55
C GLN A 51 -21.60 -53.94 2.73
N GLU A 52 -21.07 -53.30 3.78
CA GLU A 52 -21.23 -51.89 4.11
C GLU A 52 -20.97 -51.01 2.88
N LYS A 53 -22.00 -50.29 2.42
CA LYS A 53 -21.89 -49.30 1.36
C LYS A 53 -21.86 -47.91 2.02
N GLU A 54 -20.74 -47.22 1.87
CA GLU A 54 -20.61 -45.79 2.13
C GLU A 54 -21.83 -45.06 1.55
N VAL A 55 -22.55 -44.35 2.42
CA VAL A 55 -23.59 -43.42 1.98
C VAL A 55 -22.87 -42.23 1.38
N VAL A 56 -22.65 -42.26 0.07
CA VAL A 56 -22.27 -41.09 -0.72
C VAL A 56 -23.49 -40.16 -0.70
N VAL A 57 -23.55 -39.30 0.31
CA VAL A 57 -24.54 -38.22 0.34
C VAL A 57 -24.15 -37.24 -0.75
N VAL A 58 -24.94 -37.25 -1.82
CA VAL A 58 -24.88 -36.26 -2.90
C VAL A 58 -25.16 -34.89 -2.28
N VAL A 59 -24.10 -34.18 -1.91
CA VAL A 59 -24.17 -32.84 -1.35
C VAL A 59 -24.37 -31.86 -2.49
N ASN A 60 -25.57 -31.27 -2.53
CA ASN A 60 -25.89 -30.13 -3.36
C ASN A 60 -24.77 -29.08 -3.23
N ASP A 61 -24.29 -28.56 -4.34
CA ASP A 61 -23.11 -27.66 -4.47
C ASP A 61 -23.06 -26.53 -3.41
N ALA A 62 -24.22 -26.00 -3.04
CA ALA A 62 -24.37 -24.98 -2.00
C ALA A 62 -23.96 -25.43 -0.58
N THR A 63 -24.10 -26.72 -0.24
CA THR A 63 -23.72 -27.26 1.06
C THR A 63 -22.21 -27.44 1.20
N SER A 64 -21.50 -27.72 0.10
CA SER A 64 -20.04 -27.83 0.07
C SER A 64 -19.38 -26.46 0.31
N GLU A 65 -19.88 -25.42 -0.36
CA GLU A 65 -19.36 -24.05 -0.21
C GLU A 65 -19.62 -23.49 1.19
N LEU A 66 -20.82 -23.73 1.75
CA LEU A 66 -21.17 -23.30 3.10
C LEU A 66 -20.35 -24.03 4.17
N THR A 67 -20.14 -25.35 3.99
CA THR A 67 -19.30 -26.15 4.89
C THR A 67 -17.86 -25.65 4.87
N ALA A 68 -17.28 -25.40 3.70
CA ALA A 68 -15.94 -24.84 3.57
C ALA A 68 -15.79 -23.46 4.24
N LYS A 69 -16.81 -22.59 4.12
CA LYS A 69 -16.85 -21.28 4.80
C LYS A 69 -16.95 -21.40 6.31
N LEU A 70 -17.74 -22.35 6.84
CA LEU A 70 -17.88 -22.62 8.26
C LEU A 70 -16.59 -23.18 8.86
N THR A 71 -16.01 -24.22 8.24
CA THR A 71 -14.74 -24.81 8.67
C THR A 71 -13.65 -23.77 8.75
N ARG A 72 -13.49 -22.96 7.68
CA ARG A 72 -12.50 -21.88 7.65
C ARG A 72 -12.72 -20.84 8.75
N ARG A 73 -13.97 -20.55 9.15
CA ARG A 73 -14.25 -19.62 10.25
C ARG A 73 -13.94 -20.22 11.62
N LEU A 74 -14.20 -21.52 11.80
CA LEU A 74 -13.83 -22.23 13.02
C LEU A 74 -12.31 -22.27 13.18
N ASP A 75 -11.57 -22.57 12.11
CA ASP A 75 -10.10 -22.56 12.12
C ASP A 75 -9.53 -21.18 12.51
N ILE A 76 -10.18 -20.08 12.08
CA ILE A 76 -9.79 -18.72 12.47
C ILE A 76 -10.06 -18.46 13.96
N ASN A 77 -11.21 -18.92 14.48
CA ASN A 77 -11.57 -18.74 15.89
C ASN A 77 -10.68 -19.56 16.83
N ASP A 78 -10.30 -20.76 16.40
CA ASP A 78 -9.42 -21.67 17.17
C ASP A 78 -7.94 -21.30 17.04
N GLY A 79 -7.60 -20.31 16.19
CA GLY A 79 -6.22 -19.85 15.96
C GLY A 79 -5.41 -20.74 15.02
N ASN A 80 -6.02 -21.77 14.45
CA ASN A 80 -5.40 -22.68 13.47
C ASN A 80 -5.26 -22.07 12.07
N ALA A 81 -5.99 -21.01 11.76
CA ALA A 81 -5.86 -20.26 10.52
C ALA A 81 -5.79 -18.75 10.76
N ALA A 82 -4.85 -18.07 10.11
CA ALA A 82 -4.83 -16.62 10.10
C ALA A 82 -5.99 -16.08 9.23
N PRO A 83 -6.66 -14.99 9.64
CA PRO A 83 -7.58 -14.30 8.74
C PRO A 83 -6.79 -13.90 7.49
N LYS A 84 -7.27 -14.32 6.31
CA LYS A 84 -6.72 -13.83 5.04
C LYS A 84 -7.01 -12.34 4.99
N GLN A 85 -6.02 -11.52 5.32
CA GLN A 85 -6.07 -10.09 5.08
C GLN A 85 -6.01 -9.94 3.56
N ALA A 86 -7.17 -9.83 2.91
CA ALA A 86 -7.20 -9.28 1.57
C ALA A 86 -6.67 -7.85 1.72
N LYS A 87 -5.43 -7.62 1.29
CA LYS A 87 -4.82 -6.30 1.34
C LYS A 87 -5.52 -5.47 0.26
N VAL A 88 -6.67 -4.90 0.62
CA VAL A 88 -7.42 -4.01 -0.25
C VAL A 88 -6.51 -2.82 -0.52
N PHE A 89 -6.23 -2.58 -1.80
CA PHE A 89 -5.42 -1.44 -2.22
C PHE A 89 -6.10 -0.14 -1.77
N ASN A 90 -5.36 0.69 -1.03
CA ASN A 90 -5.82 2.01 -0.63
C ASN A 90 -4.75 3.04 -1.03
N PRO A 91 -5.02 3.86 -2.08
CA PRO A 91 -4.04 4.76 -2.64
C PRO A 91 -3.58 5.82 -1.61
N TYR A 92 -4.49 6.28 -0.74
CA TYR A 92 -4.18 7.31 0.26
C TYR A 92 -3.23 6.86 1.37
N THR A 93 -3.11 5.54 1.59
CA THR A 93 -2.19 4.99 2.59
C THR A 93 -0.87 4.54 2.01
N GLU A 94 -0.86 4.18 0.72
CA GLU A 94 0.34 3.73 0.02
C GLU A 94 1.12 4.89 -0.58
N PHE A 95 0.44 5.93 -1.06
CA PHE A 95 1.02 7.12 -1.68
C PHE A 95 0.84 8.34 -0.78
N LYS A 96 1.58 8.36 0.34
CA LYS A 96 1.48 9.42 1.38
C LYS A 96 2.13 10.74 0.96
N GLU A 97 3.02 10.65 -0.02
CA GLU A 97 3.71 11.78 -0.65
C GLU A 97 2.75 12.67 -1.46
N PHE A 98 1.61 12.14 -1.87
CA PHE A 98 0.59 12.88 -2.61
C PHE A 98 -0.56 13.33 -1.70
N SER A 99 -1.03 14.54 -1.94
CA SER A 99 -2.24 15.05 -1.30
C SER A 99 -3.46 14.28 -1.81
N ARG A 100 -4.52 14.23 -1.00
CA ARG A 100 -5.80 13.62 -1.42
C ARG A 100 -6.35 14.23 -2.70
N LYS A 101 -6.07 15.53 -2.93
CA LYS A 101 -6.46 16.24 -4.15
C LYS A 101 -5.69 15.70 -5.36
N GLN A 102 -4.36 15.61 -5.27
CA GLN A 102 -3.52 15.05 -6.33
C GLN A 102 -3.93 13.61 -6.68
N ILE A 103 -4.14 12.75 -5.67
CA ILE A 103 -4.59 11.36 -5.91
C ILE A 103 -5.94 11.33 -6.66
N LYS A 104 -6.87 12.21 -6.29
CA LYS A 104 -8.17 12.33 -6.96
C LYS A 104 -8.05 12.88 -8.38
N ASP A 105 -7.14 13.82 -8.62
CA ASP A 105 -6.88 14.36 -9.95
C ASP A 105 -6.26 13.28 -10.86
N MET A 106 -5.31 12.50 -10.34
CA MET A 106 -4.76 11.31 -11.02
C MET A 106 -5.84 10.26 -11.31
N GLU A 107 -6.77 10.04 -10.37
CA GLU A 107 -7.93 9.15 -10.58
C GLU A 107 -8.82 9.64 -11.73
N ASN A 108 -9.06 10.96 -11.80
CA ASN A 108 -9.88 11.54 -12.86
C ASN A 108 -9.21 11.41 -14.24
N ILE A 109 -7.89 11.59 -14.30
CA ILE A 109 -7.12 11.40 -15.54
C ILE A 109 -7.16 9.94 -15.95
N PHE A 110 -6.87 9.01 -15.03
CA PHE A 110 -6.93 7.58 -15.28
C PHE A 110 -8.28 7.17 -15.90
N LYS A 111 -9.38 7.57 -15.26
CA LYS A 111 -10.75 7.27 -15.74
C LYS A 111 -11.13 7.97 -17.04
N ARG A 112 -10.45 9.05 -17.42
CA ARG A 112 -10.69 9.74 -18.71
C ARG A 112 -10.09 8.97 -19.87
N PHE A 113 -9.01 8.25 -19.64
CA PHE A 113 -8.27 7.52 -20.68
C PHE A 113 -8.54 6.01 -20.68
N ASP A 114 -9.02 5.46 -19.58
CA ASP A 114 -9.65 4.13 -19.52
C ASP A 114 -10.99 4.14 -20.28
N GLY A 115 -10.91 3.89 -21.58
CA GLY A 115 -12.06 3.84 -22.48
C GLY A 115 -12.86 2.56 -22.30
N GLY A 116 -12.17 1.45 -21.97
CA GLY A 116 -12.77 0.15 -21.68
C GLY A 116 -13.55 0.09 -20.37
N LYS A 117 -13.27 0.99 -19.43
CA LYS A 117 -13.73 0.94 -18.03
C LYS A 117 -13.44 -0.40 -17.37
N ASP A 118 -12.35 -1.04 -17.79
CA ASP A 118 -11.91 -2.31 -17.20
C ASP A 118 -11.03 -2.09 -15.96
N GLY A 119 -10.71 -0.82 -15.65
CA GLY A 119 -9.86 -0.45 -14.52
C GLY A 119 -8.37 -0.55 -14.82
N PHE A 120 -8.01 -0.69 -16.10
CA PHE A 120 -6.65 -0.72 -16.60
C PHE A 120 -6.48 0.26 -17.76
N ILE A 121 -5.24 0.68 -18.03
CA ILE A 121 -4.90 1.41 -19.26
C ILE A 121 -4.04 0.48 -20.11
N ASP A 122 -4.57 0.10 -21.27
CA ASP A 122 -3.83 -0.70 -22.23
C ASP A 122 -2.85 0.15 -23.07
N LEU A 123 -2.07 -0.50 -23.94
CA LEU A 123 -1.08 0.19 -24.77
C LEU A 123 -1.72 1.20 -25.74
N MET A 124 -2.94 0.93 -26.23
CA MET A 124 -3.63 1.82 -27.18
C MET A 124 -4.22 3.04 -26.46
N GLU A 125 -4.76 2.84 -25.27
CA GLU A 125 -5.26 3.89 -24.39
C GLU A 125 -4.11 4.79 -23.92
N LEU A 126 -2.96 4.21 -23.56
CA LEU A 126 -1.74 4.96 -23.25
C LEU A 126 -1.25 5.77 -24.47
N LYS A 127 -1.30 5.19 -25.67
CA LYS A 127 -0.97 5.89 -26.92
C LYS A 127 -1.87 7.11 -27.12
N LEU A 128 -3.19 6.92 -26.99
CA LEU A 128 -4.16 8.00 -27.15
C LEU A 128 -3.95 9.08 -26.09
N MET A 129 -3.66 8.69 -24.84
CA MET A 129 -3.34 9.62 -23.77
C MET A 129 -2.15 10.50 -24.14
N MET A 130 -1.08 9.91 -24.65
CA MET A 130 0.12 10.65 -25.06
C MET A 130 -0.10 11.59 -26.24
N GLU A 131 -0.92 11.18 -27.20
CA GLU A 131 -1.32 12.05 -28.32
C GLU A 131 -2.15 13.23 -27.82
N LYS A 132 -3.06 13.02 -26.85
CA LYS A 132 -3.89 14.08 -26.27
C LYS A 132 -3.09 15.06 -25.42
N LEU A 133 -2.04 14.58 -24.75
CA LEU A 133 -1.11 15.42 -23.98
C LEU A 133 -0.12 16.18 -24.87
N GLY A 134 -0.08 15.91 -26.19
CA GLY A 134 0.79 16.60 -27.14
C GLY A 134 2.24 16.08 -27.18
N ALA A 135 2.50 14.91 -26.60
CA ALA A 135 3.81 14.25 -26.59
C ALA A 135 3.72 12.81 -27.11
N PRO A 136 3.43 12.60 -28.42
CA PRO A 136 3.28 11.28 -28.99
C PRO A 136 4.57 10.46 -28.82
N GLN A 137 4.43 9.20 -28.41
CA GLN A 137 5.54 8.27 -28.21
C GLN A 137 5.52 7.16 -29.26
N THR A 138 6.68 6.58 -29.54
CA THR A 138 6.77 5.40 -30.42
C THR A 138 6.16 4.18 -29.75
N HIS A 139 5.72 3.19 -30.54
CA HIS A 139 5.17 1.94 -29.98
C HIS A 139 6.13 1.23 -29.02
N LEU A 140 7.43 1.24 -29.34
CA LEU A 140 8.46 0.69 -28.46
C LEU A 140 8.64 1.54 -27.19
N GLY A 141 8.59 2.87 -27.31
CA GLY A 141 8.61 3.79 -26.18
C GLY A 141 7.45 3.52 -25.21
N LEU A 142 6.22 3.42 -25.73
CA LEU A 142 5.03 3.10 -24.92
C LEU A 142 5.15 1.76 -24.21
N LYS A 143 5.67 0.73 -24.90
CA LYS A 143 5.90 -0.58 -24.28
C LYS A 143 6.94 -0.52 -23.15
N ASN A 144 8.01 0.25 -23.34
CA ASN A 144 9.02 0.47 -22.31
C ASN A 144 8.44 1.22 -21.11
N MET A 145 7.63 2.25 -21.36
CA MET A 145 6.95 3.00 -20.30
C MET A 145 6.06 2.13 -19.43
N ILE A 146 5.26 1.23 -20.03
CA ILE A 146 4.45 0.27 -19.26
C ILE A 146 5.37 -0.63 -18.44
N LYS A 147 6.36 -1.25 -19.10
CA LYS A 147 7.30 -2.17 -18.46
C LYS A 147 8.09 -1.56 -17.29
N GLU A 148 8.30 -0.25 -17.28
CA GLU A 148 9.01 0.42 -16.18
C GLU A 148 8.22 0.40 -14.86
N VAL A 149 6.89 0.41 -14.91
CA VAL A 149 6.01 0.51 -13.74
C VAL A 149 5.06 -0.68 -13.54
N ASP A 150 4.96 -1.55 -14.54
CA ASP A 150 4.23 -2.82 -14.52
C ASP A 150 4.91 -3.80 -13.54
N GLU A 151 4.32 -3.94 -12.35
CA GLU A 151 4.83 -4.79 -11.25
C GLU A 151 4.29 -6.21 -11.32
N ASP A 152 3.09 -6.40 -11.88
CA ASP A 152 2.43 -7.70 -11.99
C ASP A 152 2.59 -8.39 -13.35
N PHE A 153 3.23 -7.70 -14.31
CA PHE A 153 3.55 -8.16 -15.66
C PHE A 153 2.33 -8.51 -16.51
N ASP A 154 1.20 -7.83 -16.29
CA ASP A 154 -0.01 -8.01 -17.08
C ASP A 154 0.03 -7.28 -18.45
N GLY A 155 1.04 -6.41 -18.64
CA GLY A 155 1.24 -5.63 -19.87
C GLY A 155 0.24 -4.49 -20.06
N LYS A 156 -0.50 -4.15 -19.02
CA LYS A 156 -1.39 -3.00 -18.89
C LYS A 156 -0.95 -2.17 -17.69
N LEU A 157 -1.65 -1.08 -17.42
CA LEU A 157 -1.41 -0.25 -16.25
C LEU A 157 -2.63 -0.25 -15.34
N SER A 158 -2.52 -0.87 -14.18
CA SER A 158 -3.50 -0.70 -13.12
C SER A 158 -3.44 0.72 -12.54
N TYR A 159 -4.49 1.14 -11.85
CA TYR A 159 -4.51 2.46 -11.19
C TYR A 159 -3.36 2.64 -10.18
N ARG A 160 -2.93 1.58 -9.49
CA ARG A 160 -1.79 1.62 -8.57
C ARG A 160 -0.48 1.91 -9.31
N GLU A 161 -0.26 1.26 -10.46
CA GLU A 161 0.95 1.43 -11.27
C GLU A 161 0.97 2.79 -11.96
N PHE A 162 -0.20 3.28 -12.36
CA PHE A 162 -0.35 4.65 -12.85
C PHE A 162 0.12 5.68 -11.82
N LEU A 163 -0.24 5.53 -10.54
CA LEU A 163 0.27 6.39 -9.46
C LEU A 163 1.79 6.25 -9.24
N LEU A 164 2.35 5.07 -9.51
CA LEU A 164 3.79 4.81 -9.44
C LEU A 164 4.58 5.67 -10.43
N ILE A 165 4.01 5.98 -11.60
CA ILE A 165 4.62 6.88 -12.60
C ILE A 165 4.92 8.24 -11.96
N PHE A 166 3.91 8.83 -11.30
CA PHE A 166 4.04 10.12 -10.64
C PHE A 166 5.00 10.06 -9.46
N ARG A 167 5.01 8.95 -8.72
CA ARG A 167 5.96 8.73 -7.61
C ARG A 167 7.40 8.78 -8.11
N ARG A 168 7.70 8.02 -9.18
CA ARG A 168 9.06 8.00 -9.75
C ARG A 168 9.45 9.35 -10.35
N ALA A 169 8.49 10.06 -10.95
CA ALA A 169 8.70 11.43 -11.43
C ALA A 169 9.03 12.39 -10.27
N ALA A 170 8.26 12.34 -9.18
CA ALA A 170 8.48 13.17 -7.99
C ALA A 170 9.79 12.83 -7.25
N ALA A 171 10.20 11.56 -7.26
CA ALA A 171 11.46 11.10 -6.71
C ALA A 171 12.69 11.48 -7.57
N GLY A 172 12.48 11.91 -8.82
CA GLY A 172 13.57 12.18 -9.76
C GLY A 172 14.30 10.94 -10.24
N GLU A 173 13.66 9.77 -10.18
CA GLU A 173 14.23 8.48 -10.60
C GLU A 173 14.11 8.22 -12.11
N LEU A 174 13.25 9.01 -12.78
CA LEU A 174 13.02 8.88 -14.22
C LEU A 174 14.10 9.59 -15.03
N GLN A 175 14.46 9.01 -16.16
CA GLN A 175 15.36 9.65 -17.14
C GLN A 175 14.71 10.94 -17.68
N GLU A 176 15.50 12.00 -17.84
CA GLU A 176 15.02 13.35 -18.20
C GLU A 176 14.26 13.44 -19.53
N GLU A 177 14.44 12.47 -20.42
CA GLU A 177 13.79 12.37 -21.74
C GLU A 177 12.84 11.16 -21.86
N SER A 178 12.58 10.44 -20.76
CA SER A 178 11.63 9.31 -20.79
C SER A 178 10.20 9.78 -21.05
N GLY A 179 9.43 8.99 -21.81
CA GLY A 179 8.01 9.29 -22.01
C GLY A 179 7.23 9.41 -20.68
N LEU A 180 7.63 8.71 -19.62
CA LEU A 180 7.00 8.83 -18.30
C LEU A 180 7.17 10.24 -17.70
N ILE A 181 8.30 10.91 -17.94
CA ILE A 181 8.49 12.29 -17.45
C ILE A 181 7.61 13.28 -18.23
N ALA A 182 7.41 13.03 -19.53
CA ALA A 182 6.52 13.85 -20.35
C ALA A 182 5.07 13.71 -19.88
N LEU A 183 4.63 12.49 -19.59
CA LEU A 183 3.30 12.23 -19.01
C LEU A 183 3.11 12.99 -17.71
N ALA A 184 4.05 12.87 -16.77
CA ALA A 184 3.96 13.54 -15.48
C ALA A 184 3.88 15.07 -15.63
N ARG A 185 4.74 15.66 -16.47
CA ARG A 185 4.78 17.12 -16.71
C ARG A 185 3.52 17.66 -17.38
N LEU A 186 2.94 16.91 -18.32
CA LEU A 186 1.81 17.35 -19.14
C LEU A 186 0.46 17.12 -18.47
N SER A 187 0.40 16.28 -17.44
CA SER A 187 -0.84 15.88 -16.77
C SER A 187 -1.55 16.97 -15.95
N GLU A 188 -1.15 18.25 -16.04
CA GLU A 188 -1.63 19.38 -15.22
C GLU A 188 -1.46 19.20 -13.69
N ILE A 189 -1.01 18.03 -13.23
CA ILE A 189 -0.78 17.74 -11.82
C ILE A 189 0.64 18.15 -11.50
N ASP A 190 0.76 19.32 -10.87
CA ASP A 190 2.03 19.76 -10.33
C ASP A 190 2.37 18.95 -9.06
N VAL A 191 3.14 17.89 -9.27
CA VAL A 191 3.68 17.04 -8.20
C VAL A 191 4.85 17.71 -7.47
N SER A 192 5.37 18.84 -7.96
CA SER A 192 6.54 19.54 -7.39
C SER A 192 6.18 20.62 -6.38
N THR A 193 5.03 21.29 -6.54
CA THR A 193 4.64 22.42 -5.67
C THR A 193 3.97 22.01 -4.36
N GLU A 194 3.23 20.91 -4.34
CA GLU A 194 2.50 20.47 -3.15
C GLU A 194 3.02 19.13 -2.62
N GLY A 195 4.10 19.17 -1.85
CA GLY A 195 4.58 18.01 -1.09
C GLY A 195 6.09 17.99 -0.88
N VAL A 196 6.52 18.25 0.36
CA VAL A 196 7.85 18.00 0.91
C VAL A 196 9.03 18.83 0.32
N MET A 197 8.96 19.35 -0.91
CA MET A 197 10.05 20.17 -1.48
C MET A 197 10.22 21.54 -0.81
N GLY A 198 9.12 22.23 -0.48
CA GLY A 198 9.20 23.48 0.30
C GLY A 198 9.81 23.27 1.70
N ALA A 199 9.65 22.08 2.28
CA ALA A 199 10.31 21.71 3.52
C ALA A 199 11.78 21.33 3.29
N ARG A 200 12.13 20.66 2.18
CA ARG A 200 13.53 20.35 1.81
C ARG A 200 14.35 21.63 1.73
N ASP A 201 13.88 22.63 0.99
CA ASP A 201 14.57 23.92 0.87
C ASP A 201 14.64 24.63 2.23
N PHE A 202 13.59 24.54 3.04
CA PHE A 202 13.55 25.12 4.39
C PHE A 202 14.55 24.45 5.36
N PHE A 203 14.64 23.13 5.35
CA PHE A 203 15.59 22.37 6.17
C PHE A 203 17.02 22.52 5.65
N GLU A 204 17.23 22.54 4.34
CA GLU A 204 18.52 22.75 3.70
C GLU A 204 19.06 24.17 3.96
N ALA A 205 18.20 25.20 3.86
CA ALA A 205 18.53 26.56 4.22
C ALA A 205 18.91 26.69 5.71
N LYS A 206 18.22 26.00 6.61
CA LYS A 206 18.55 25.99 8.05
C LYS A 206 19.89 25.31 8.33
N VAL A 207 20.20 24.22 7.64
CA VAL A 207 21.50 23.53 7.74
C VAL A 207 22.63 24.42 7.18
N GLN A 208 22.40 25.12 6.07
CA GLN A 208 23.36 26.07 5.53
C GLN A 208 23.57 27.28 6.44
N ALA A 209 22.51 27.85 7.01
CA ALA A 209 22.62 28.96 7.96
C ALA A 209 23.46 28.60 9.20
N LEU A 210 23.30 27.37 9.72
CA LEU A 210 24.14 26.85 10.81
C LEU A 210 25.60 26.64 10.38
N LYS A 211 25.84 26.19 9.14
CA LYS A 211 27.19 26.06 8.57
C LYS A 211 27.87 27.40 8.33
N VAL A 212 27.16 28.41 7.83
CA VAL A 212 27.71 29.75 7.56
C VAL A 212 28.13 30.43 8.86
N GLY A 213 27.37 30.29 9.95
CA GLY A 213 27.75 30.80 11.26
C GLY A 213 29.07 30.21 11.78
N SER A 214 29.25 28.88 11.66
CA SER A 214 30.48 28.22 12.10
C SER A 214 31.70 28.57 11.23
N LYS A 215 31.52 28.91 9.95
CA LYS A 215 32.62 29.24 9.04
C LYS A 215 33.15 30.66 9.27
N PHE A 216 32.24 31.62 9.46
CA PHE A 216 32.60 33.02 9.75
C PHE A 216 33.26 33.17 11.13
N GLU A 217 32.78 32.44 12.15
CA GLU A 217 33.41 32.44 13.48
C GLU A 217 34.81 31.82 13.49
N ALA A 218 35.08 30.84 12.62
CA ALA A 218 36.41 30.25 12.46
C ALA A 218 37.38 31.24 11.78
N GLU A 219 36.91 31.94 10.74
CA GLU A 219 37.70 32.92 9.99
C GLU A 219 38.11 34.13 10.85
N ILE A 220 37.20 34.66 11.68
CA ILE A 220 37.52 35.75 12.63
C ILE A 220 38.57 35.31 13.67
N ARG A 221 38.50 34.06 14.12
CA ARG A 221 39.43 33.54 15.14
C ARG A 221 40.84 33.39 14.60
N GLU A 222 40.97 32.90 13.37
CA GLU A 222 42.25 32.69 12.69
C GLU A 222 42.96 34.03 12.42
N GLU A 223 42.23 35.05 11.96
CA GLU A 223 42.78 36.38 11.71
C GLU A 223 43.30 37.07 12.99
N GLN A 224 42.58 36.93 14.11
CA GLN A 224 43.03 37.50 15.39
C GLN A 224 44.27 36.80 15.94
N GLU A 225 44.42 35.50 15.70
CA GLU A 225 45.58 34.73 16.14
C GLU A 225 46.83 35.08 15.32
N GLU A 226 46.65 35.29 14.01
CA GLU A 226 47.72 35.73 13.12
C GLU A 226 48.18 37.16 13.43
N GLN A 227 47.25 38.10 13.65
CA GLN A 227 47.58 39.47 14.07
C GLN A 227 48.33 39.49 15.41
N LYS A 228 47.90 38.67 16.39
CA LYS A 228 48.63 38.54 17.66
C LYS A 228 50.05 38.02 17.44
N ARG A 229 50.21 37.02 16.58
CA ARG A 229 51.53 36.43 16.29
C ARG A 229 52.46 37.43 15.61
N GLN A 230 51.96 38.19 14.64
CA GLN A 230 52.72 39.26 13.98
C GLN A 230 53.06 40.40 14.94
N ALA A 231 52.15 40.79 15.82
CA ALA A 231 52.40 41.82 16.83
C ALA A 231 53.49 41.40 17.83
N LEU A 232 53.51 40.13 18.22
CA LEU A 232 54.57 39.57 19.07
C LEU A 232 55.92 39.56 18.35
N ASP A 233 55.97 39.13 17.09
CA ASP A 233 57.21 39.15 16.29
C ASP A 233 57.74 40.58 16.11
N MET A 234 56.87 41.54 15.76
CA MET A 234 57.23 42.96 15.69
C MET A 234 57.76 43.50 17.02
N LYS A 235 57.14 43.12 18.14
CA LYS A 235 57.60 43.54 19.47
C LYS A 235 58.97 42.94 19.80
N GLN A 236 59.22 41.68 19.47
CA GLN A 236 60.52 41.04 19.64
C GLN A 236 61.60 41.69 18.77
N ARG A 237 61.32 41.94 17.49
CA ARG A 237 62.26 42.66 16.60
C ARG A 237 62.59 44.05 17.11
N ARG A 238 61.59 44.78 17.61
CA ARG A 238 61.79 46.12 18.18
C ARG A 238 62.62 46.05 19.47
N ALA A 239 62.41 45.05 20.32
CA ALA A 239 63.21 44.85 21.52
C ALA A 239 64.66 44.49 21.17
N ALA A 240 64.87 43.54 20.25
CA ALA A 240 66.19 43.15 19.76
C ALA A 240 66.93 44.34 19.11
N PHE A 241 66.25 45.15 18.30
CA PHE A 241 66.85 46.36 17.72
C PHE A 241 67.27 47.37 18.79
N LYS A 242 66.44 47.57 19.82
CA LYS A 242 66.74 48.47 20.94
C LYS A 242 67.91 47.96 21.78
N GLU A 243 68.01 46.66 21.99
CA GLU A 243 69.12 46.00 22.68
C GLU A 243 70.44 46.17 21.90
N LEU A 244 70.42 45.93 20.59
CA LEU A 244 71.57 46.12 19.71
C LEU A 244 72.04 47.59 19.71
N GLN A 245 71.12 48.55 19.68
CA GLN A 245 71.45 49.97 19.82
C GLN A 245 72.11 50.29 21.17
N SER A 246 71.60 49.70 22.27
CA SER A 246 72.20 49.93 23.59
C SER A 246 73.61 49.33 23.73
N ALA A 247 73.90 48.24 23.02
CA ALA A 247 75.22 47.60 23.01
C ALA A 247 76.26 48.35 22.16
N PHE A 248 75.84 49.21 21.22
CA PHE A 248 76.74 49.94 20.31
C PHE A 248 77.02 51.39 20.77
N CYS A 249 76.27 51.88 21.76
CA CYS A 249 76.41 53.24 22.33
C CYS A 249 77.04 53.27 23.73
N SER A 250 77.61 52.17 24.22
CA SER A 250 78.40 52.08 25.46
C SER A 250 79.90 51.97 25.16
#